data_AF-W0BHJ9-F1
#
_entry.id   AF-W0BHJ9-F1
#
_cell.length_a   1.000
_cell.length_b   1.000
_cell.length_c   1.000
_cell.angle_alpha   90.00
_cell.angle_beta   90.00
_cell.angle_gamma   90.00
#
_symmetry.space_group_name_H-M   'P 1'
#
loop_
_entity.id
_entity.type
_entity.pdbx_description
1 polymer ?
#
loop_
_entity_poly.entity_id
_entity_poly.type
_entity_poly.pdbx_seq_one_letter_code
_entity_poly.pdbx_strand_id
1 'polypeptide(L)' 'MNHNYPAELTTKIVWYKTKDPAYPYINDDNEDNIYKIRMNDYPDEPAYTLLKNDKPLCSFSVWPDYWERP' A
#
# COMPACT_ATOMS: atom_id res chain seq x y z
N MET A 1 -9.38 6.94 21.10
CA MET A 1 -9.15 7.58 19.79
C MET A 1 -9.26 6.48 18.75
N ASN A 2 -10.42 6.33 18.10
CA ASN A 2 -10.62 5.28 17.10
C ASN A 2 -10.26 5.86 15.74
N HIS A 3 -8.98 5.80 15.35
CA HIS A 3 -8.64 5.97 13.95
C HIS A 3 -9.16 4.72 13.22
N ASN A 4 -10.27 4.87 12.48
CA ASN A 4 -10.75 3.86 11.55
C ASN A 4 -9.76 3.80 10.38
N TYR A 5 -8.66 3.09 10.58
CA TYR A 5 -7.83 2.67 9.47
C TYR A 5 -8.60 1.61 8.66
N PRO A 6 -8.47 1.60 7.32
CA PRO A 6 -8.99 0.49 6.53
C PRO A 6 -8.35 -0.82 7.04
N ALA A 7 -9.12 -1.90 7.03
CA ALA A 7 -8.70 -3.20 7.57
C ALA A 7 -7.41 -3.71 6.91
N GLU A 8 -7.15 -3.28 5.67
CA GLU A 8 -5.96 -3.53 4.87
C GLU A 8 -4.66 -3.05 5.53
N LEU A 9 -4.69 -1.98 6.34
CA LEU A 9 -3.51 -1.53 7.12
C LEU A 9 -3.28 -2.36 8.38
N THR A 10 -4.29 -3.09 8.84
CA THR A 10 -4.21 -4.00 10.01
C THR A 10 -4.16 -5.47 9.62
N THR A 11 -4.12 -5.76 8.31
CA THR A 11 -4.07 -7.11 7.76
C THR A 11 -2.68 -7.41 7.28
N LYS A 12 -2.28 -8.69 7.39
CA LYS A 12 -1.03 -9.17 6.84
C LYS A 12 -1.08 -9.12 5.31
N ILE A 13 -0.24 -8.29 4.71
CA ILE A 13 -0.03 -8.22 3.26
C ILE A 13 1.44 -8.49 2.97
N VAL A 14 1.71 -9.45 2.09
CA VAL A 14 3.06 -9.79 1.64
C VAL A 14 3.36 -9.03 0.36
N TRP A 15 4.37 -8.19 0.38
CA TRP A 15 4.71 -7.34 -0.77
C TRP A 15 5.78 -7.97 -1.64
N TYR A 16 5.62 -7.80 -2.95
CA TYR A 16 6.62 -8.15 -3.94
C TYR A 16 7.18 -6.90 -4.57
N LYS A 17 8.51 -6.80 -4.64
CA LYS A 17 9.18 -5.65 -5.25
C LYS A 17 9.06 -5.74 -6.77
N THR A 18 8.62 -4.66 -7.39
CA THR A 18 8.51 -4.56 -8.85
C THR A 18 9.76 -3.87 -9.44
N LYS A 19 9.83 -3.81 -10.77
CA LYS A 19 10.83 -3.02 -11.49
C LYS A 19 10.36 -1.58 -11.77
N ASP A 20 9.11 -1.27 -11.44
CA ASP A 20 8.49 0.03 -11.70
C ASP A 20 8.73 0.96 -10.51
N PRO A 21 9.40 2.11 -10.70
CA PRO A 21 9.70 3.02 -9.60
C PRO A 21 8.47 3.80 -9.12
N ALA A 22 7.43 3.97 -9.95
CA ALA A 22 6.19 4.61 -9.52
C ALA A 22 5.33 3.66 -8.67
N TYR A 23 5.43 2.35 -8.94
CA TYR A 23 4.74 1.29 -8.21
C TYR A 23 5.71 0.24 -7.63
N PRO A 24 6.55 0.62 -6.64
CA PRO A 24 7.65 -0.23 -6.18
C PRO A 24 7.23 -1.56 -5.57
N TYR A 25 5.99 -1.66 -5.07
CA TYR A 25 5.47 -2.86 -4.42
C TYR A 25 4.09 -3.25 -4.95
N ILE A 26 3.88 -4.54 -5.16
CA ILE A 26 2.61 -5.16 -5.57
C ILE A 26 2.30 -6.37 -4.68
N ASN A 27 1.01 -6.63 -4.47
CA ASN A 27 0.51 -7.90 -3.97
C ASN A 27 -0.68 -8.30 -4.86
N ASP A 28 -0.49 -9.39 -5.60
CA ASP A 28 -1.50 -9.99 -6.50
C ASP A 28 -1.89 -11.40 -6.05
N ASP A 29 -1.70 -11.70 -4.75
CA ASP A 29 -2.01 -13.01 -4.16
C ASP A 29 -3.51 -13.37 -4.22
N ASN A 30 -4.37 -12.37 -4.37
CA ASN A 30 -5.81 -12.52 -4.50
C ASN A 30 -6.31 -11.95 -5.84
N GLU A 31 -6.87 -12.80 -6.69
CA GLU A 31 -7.43 -12.42 -8.01
C GLU A 31 -8.48 -11.29 -7.93
N ASP A 32 -9.24 -11.21 -6.83
CA ASP A 32 -10.29 -10.19 -6.64
C ASP A 32 -9.74 -8.90 -6.00
N ASN A 33 -8.55 -8.94 -5.40
CA ASN A 33 -8.01 -7.84 -4.60
C ASN A 33 -6.51 -7.66 -4.87
N ILE A 34 -6.19 -7.02 -5.99
CA ILE A 34 -4.81 -6.65 -6.34
C ILE A 34 -4.45 -5.37 -5.60
N TYR A 35 -3.41 -5.42 -4.78
CA TYR A 35 -2.88 -4.26 -4.08
C TYR A 35 -1.60 -3.74 -4.73
N LYS A 36 -1.47 -2.41 -4.83
CA LYS A 36 -0.24 -1.75 -5.30
C LYS A 36 0.12 -0.62 -4.36
N ILE A 37 1.42 -0.38 -4.20
CA ILE A 37 1.92 0.83 -3.56
C ILE A 37 2.35 1.78 -4.63
N ARG A 38 1.80 3.00 -4.62
CA ARG A 38 2.30 4.12 -5.39
C ARG A 38 3.16 5.02 -4.52
N MET A 39 4.27 5.50 -5.06
CA MET A 39 5.04 6.60 -4.47
C MET A 39 4.42 7.94 -4.86
N ASN A 40 4.21 8.81 -3.88
CA ASN A 40 3.74 10.18 -4.13
C ASN A 40 4.88 11.19 -4.01
N ASP A 41 4.59 12.45 -4.35
CA ASP A 41 5.56 13.54 -4.28
C ASP A 41 5.65 14.07 -2.84
N TYR A 42 6.52 13.45 -2.03
CA TYR A 42 6.79 13.88 -0.66
C TYR A 42 7.78 15.08 -0.66
N PRO A 43 7.54 16.15 0.12
CA PRO A 43 6.63 16.25 1.27
C PRO A 43 5.25 16.87 1.01
N ASP A 44 4.90 17.19 -0.24
CA ASP A 44 3.60 17.82 -0.56
C ASP A 44 2.43 16.84 -0.30
N GLU A 45 2.64 15.55 -0.59
CA GLU A 45 1.72 14.45 -0.32
C GLU A 45 2.30 13.41 0.68
N PRO A 46 1.45 12.58 1.34
CA PRO A 46 1.93 11.44 2.12
C PRO A 46 2.80 10.53 1.24
N ALA A 47 3.91 10.00 1.77
CA ALA A 47 4.94 9.36 0.96
C ALA A 47 4.44 8.23 0.04
N TYR A 48 3.38 7.54 0.45
CA TYR A 48 2.83 6.41 -0.29
C TYR A 48 1.31 6.42 -0.32
N THR A 49 0.75 5.80 -1.35
CA THR A 49 -0.67 5.47 -1.47
C THR A 49 -0.83 3.98 -1.71
N LEU A 50 -1.73 3.36 -0.96
CA LEU A 50 -2.20 2.00 -1.17
C LEU A 50 -3.33 2.06 -2.20
N LEU A 51 -3.17 1.33 -3.29
CA LEU A 51 -4.19 1.12 -4.30
C LEU A 51 -4.76 -0.28 -4.13
N LYS A 52 -6.08 -0.41 -4.29
CA LYS A 52 -6.81 -1.67 -4.36
C LYS A 52 -7.53 -1.73 -5.70
N ASN A 53 -7.23 -2.72 -6.53
CA ASN A 53 -7.73 -2.82 -7.90
C ASN A 53 -7.56 -1.51 -8.69
N ASP A 54 -6.34 -0.94 -8.60
CA ASP A 54 -5.95 0.32 -9.24
C ASP A 54 -6.66 1.59 -8.72
N LYS A 55 -7.48 1.48 -7.68
CA LYS A 55 -8.13 2.63 -7.04
C LYS A 55 -7.41 3.02 -5.74
N PRO A 56 -7.12 4.32 -5.51
CA PRO A 56 -6.50 4.76 -4.26
C PRO A 56 -7.44 4.46 -3.09
N LEU A 57 -6.95 3.67 -2.14
CA LEU A 57 -7.69 3.29 -0.94
C LEU A 57 -7.34 4.21 0.24
N CYS A 58 -6.03 4.43 0.47
CA CYS A 58 -5.55 5.27 1.56
C CYS A 58 -4.12 5.75 1.27
N SER A 59 -3.75 6.91 1.82
CA SER A 59 -2.40 7.46 1.76
C SER A 59 -1.76 7.44 3.14
N PHE A 60 -0.47 7.14 3.20
CA PHE A 60 0.24 6.92 4.46
C PHE A 60 1.73 7.22 4.28
N SER A 61 2.36 7.66 5.36
CA SER A 61 3.80 7.98 5.38
C SER A 61 4.62 6.95 6.14
N VAL A 62 3.98 6.12 6.98
CA VAL A 62 4.62 5.12 7.83
C VAL A 62 4.12 3.74 7.45
N TRP A 63 5.05 2.83 7.19
CA TRP A 63 4.71 1.45 6.81
C TRP A 63 3.93 0.74 7.93
N PRO A 64 2.82 0.05 7.61
CA PRO A 64 2.11 -0.76 8.59
C PRO A 64 2.98 -1.91 9.13
N ASP A 65 2.87 -2.17 10.42
CA ASP A 65 3.69 -3.17 11.13
C ASP A 65 3.39 -4.61 10.65
N TYR A 66 2.14 -4.87 10.26
CA TYR A 66 1.67 -6.18 9.79
C TYR A 66 2.07 -6.51 8.35
N TRP A 67 2.71 -5.57 7.63
CA TRP A 67 3.07 -5.77 6.23
C TRP A 67 4.47 -6.37 6.10
N GLU A 68 4.58 -7.47 5.37
CA GLU A 68 5.86 -8.12 5.09
C GLU A 68 6.44 -7.56 3.80
N ARG A 69 7.58 -6.87 3.91
CA ARG A 69 8.37 -6.42 2.77
C ARG A 69 9.45 -7.45 2.42
N PRO A 70 9.80 -7.60 1.14
CA PRO A 70 10.88 -8.49 0.70
C PRO A 70 12.27 -7.90 1.00
#